data_AF-A0A357R5C0-F1
#
_entry.id   AF-A0A357R5C0-F1
#
_cell.length_a   1.000
_cell.length_b   1.000
_cell.length_c   1.000
_cell.angle_alpha   90.00
_cell.angle_beta   90.00
_cell.angle_gamma   90.00
#
_symmetry.space_group_name_H-M   'P 1'
#
loop_
_entity.id
_entity.type
_entity.pdbx_description
1 polymer ?
#
loop_
_entity_poly.entity_id
_entity_poly.type
_entity_poly.pdbx_seq_one_letter_code
_entity_poly.pdbx_strand_id
1 'polypeptide(L)'
;MIWVADLEGVNPGGPVVDSSSIYVPHSGGSVTKLSFDGAVEWRFDSWVSQRGDLPPHLLLLPGEKVLVSTQGAQEETFLLNSDGAITTGPAWLPWAAAMSPGANSSGYIVVCHQFIGEANDVSLRVYGIQGGQTLWRWDYAEKGQSFYGSNPVVLEDGRAFVFIETEGENNVLLA
;
A
#
# COMPACT_ATOMS: atom_id res chain seq x y z
N MET A 1 -24.77 14.16 12.75
CA MET A 1 -24.75 15.38 11.92
C MET A 1 -24.30 14.96 10.53
N ILE A 2 -24.94 15.45 9.46
CA ILE A 2 -24.58 15.13 8.07
C ILE A 2 -24.07 16.42 7.46
N TRP A 3 -22.94 16.36 6.77
CA TRP A 3 -22.32 17.47 6.04
C TRP A 3 -21.98 17.03 4.62
N VAL A 4 -21.67 18.01 3.77
CA VAL A 4 -21.22 17.81 2.39
C VAL A 4 -19.93 18.60 2.22
N ALA A 5 -18.94 18.00 1.57
CA ALA A 5 -17.67 18.64 1.24
C ALA A 5 -17.42 18.50 -0.26
N ASP A 6 -16.97 19.58 -0.89
CA ASP A 6 -16.48 19.56 -2.26
C ASP A 6 -15.03 19.06 -2.26
N LEU A 7 -14.78 17.94 -2.94
CA LEU A 7 -13.45 17.35 -3.03
C LEU A 7 -12.90 17.50 -4.45
N GLU A 8 -11.63 17.89 -4.54
CA GLU A 8 -10.88 17.80 -5.80
C GLU A 8 -10.55 16.33 -6.12
N GLY A 9 -10.28 16.02 -7.40
CA GLY A 9 -9.93 14.67 -7.86
C GLY A 9 -11.06 13.95 -8.61
N VAL A 10 -10.71 12.86 -9.28
CA VAL A 10 -11.61 12.12 -10.19
C VAL A 10 -11.94 10.76 -9.60
N ASN A 11 -13.18 10.30 -9.77
CA ASN A 11 -13.64 8.94 -9.43
C ASN A 11 -13.21 8.49 -8.01
N PRO A 12 -13.78 9.11 -6.96
CA PRO A 12 -13.41 8.78 -5.58
C PRO A 12 -13.77 7.33 -5.25
N GLY A 13 -12.89 6.66 -4.50
CA GLY A 13 -13.12 5.35 -3.93
C GLY A 13 -13.80 5.40 -2.55
N GLY A 14 -13.90 4.24 -1.91
CA GLY A 14 -14.44 4.14 -0.56
C GLY A 14 -13.52 4.84 0.46
N PRO A 15 -14.06 5.71 1.34
CA PRO A 15 -13.26 6.35 2.37
C PRO A 15 -12.82 5.35 3.45
N VAL A 16 -11.67 5.62 4.05
CA VAL A 16 -11.26 4.98 5.32
C VAL A 16 -11.24 6.01 6.44
N VAL A 17 -11.55 5.57 7.65
CA VAL A 17 -11.79 6.46 8.80
C VAL A 17 -10.99 5.98 10.01
N ASP A 18 -10.15 6.85 10.55
CA ASP A 18 -9.44 6.61 11.81
C ASP A 18 -10.15 7.29 13.00
N SER A 19 -9.46 7.50 14.12
CA SER A 19 -10.03 8.11 15.32
C SER A 19 -10.39 9.60 15.18
N SER A 20 -9.87 10.30 14.18
CA SER A 20 -9.97 11.77 14.06
C SER A 20 -10.18 12.26 12.63
N SER A 21 -10.04 11.41 11.63
CA SER A 21 -9.88 11.82 10.24
C SER A 21 -10.50 10.82 9.27
N ILE A 22 -10.88 11.35 8.12
CA ILE A 22 -11.42 10.62 6.98
C ILE A 22 -10.44 10.77 5.83
N TYR A 23 -10.12 9.67 5.16
CA TYR A 23 -9.26 9.66 3.99
C TYR A 23 -10.05 9.17 2.79
N VAL A 24 -10.11 9.98 1.75
CA VAL A 24 -10.83 9.68 0.50
C VAL A 24 -9.81 9.44 -0.60
N PRO A 25 -9.72 8.21 -1.16
CA PRO A 25 -8.86 7.94 -2.30
C PRO A 25 -9.54 8.42 -3.59
N HIS A 26 -8.75 8.87 -4.56
CA HIS A 26 -9.22 9.26 -5.89
C HIS A 26 -8.34 8.63 -6.96
N SER A 27 -8.91 8.43 -8.15
CA SER A 27 -8.15 7.97 -9.32
C SER A 27 -6.92 8.85 -9.58
N GLY A 28 -5.92 8.27 -10.22
CA GLY A 28 -4.59 8.86 -10.36
C GLY A 28 -3.70 8.68 -9.12
N GLY A 29 -4.14 7.93 -8.11
CA GLY A 29 -3.37 7.64 -6.90
C GLY A 29 -3.37 8.77 -5.86
N SER A 30 -4.33 9.69 -5.92
CA SER A 30 -4.42 10.82 -4.99
C SER A 30 -5.29 10.51 -3.77
N VAL A 31 -5.06 11.21 -2.67
CA VAL A 31 -5.80 11.05 -1.41
C VAL A 31 -6.11 12.42 -0.80
N THR A 32 -7.34 12.62 -0.37
CA THR A 32 -7.76 13.81 0.37
C THR A 32 -8.05 13.43 1.82
N LYS A 33 -7.47 14.15 2.78
CA LYS A 33 -7.78 14.02 4.19
C LYS A 33 -8.80 15.07 4.61
N LEU A 34 -9.81 14.64 5.35
CA LEU A 34 -10.83 15.48 5.96
C LEU A 34 -10.92 15.27 7.46
N SER A 35 -11.32 16.32 8.16
CA SER A 35 -11.84 16.26 9.53
C SER A 35 -13.29 15.73 9.55
N PHE A 36 -13.79 15.38 10.75
CA PHE A 36 -15.17 14.91 10.93
C PHE A 36 -16.27 15.95 10.74
N ASP A 37 -15.92 17.22 10.54
CA ASP A 37 -16.85 18.28 10.14
C ASP A 37 -16.83 18.57 8.63
N GLY A 38 -16.01 17.83 7.86
CA GLY A 38 -15.94 17.94 6.41
C GLY A 38 -14.97 18.99 5.90
N ALA A 39 -14.12 19.57 6.76
CA ALA A 39 -13.04 20.43 6.30
C ALA A 39 -11.93 19.61 5.65
N VAL A 40 -11.47 20.03 4.48
CA VAL A 40 -10.28 19.45 3.84
C VAL A 40 -9.04 19.94 4.59
N GLU A 41 -8.27 19.01 5.13
CA GLU A 41 -7.03 19.32 5.84
C GLU A 41 -5.82 19.32 4.91
N TRP A 42 -5.72 18.32 4.03
CA TRP A 42 -4.70 18.26 2.99
C TRP A 42 -5.12 17.36 1.83
N ARG A 43 -4.37 17.50 0.74
CA ARG A 43 -4.44 16.64 -0.45
C ARG A 43 -3.05 16.14 -0.82
N PHE A 44 -2.94 14.85 -1.09
CA PHE A 44 -1.78 14.20 -1.69
C PHE A 44 -2.08 13.86 -3.14
N ASP A 45 -1.24 14.30 -4.06
CA ASP A 45 -1.29 13.93 -5.47
C ASP A 45 -0.06 13.07 -5.81
N SER A 46 -0.29 11.83 -6.25
CA SER A 46 0.80 10.97 -6.73
C SER A 46 1.45 11.58 -7.97
N TRP A 47 2.79 11.61 -8.01
CA TRP A 47 3.55 12.04 -9.19
C TRP A 47 3.81 10.91 -10.19
N VAL A 48 3.54 9.66 -9.82
CA VAL A 48 3.82 8.50 -10.68
C VAL A 48 2.56 7.94 -11.28
N SER A 49 1.52 7.79 -10.47
CA SER A 49 0.29 7.11 -10.86
C SER A 49 -0.73 8.01 -11.54
N GLN A 50 -0.33 9.22 -12.00
CA GLN A 50 -1.18 10.27 -12.60
C GLN A 50 -2.07 9.83 -13.78
N ARG A 51 -2.01 8.56 -14.18
CA ARG A 51 -2.75 7.93 -15.28
C ARG A 51 -3.62 6.73 -14.84
N GLY A 52 -3.69 6.40 -13.56
CA GLY A 52 -4.52 5.31 -13.07
C GLY A 52 -6.00 5.68 -13.07
N ASP A 53 -6.86 4.88 -13.71
CA ASP A 53 -8.31 5.14 -13.77
C ASP A 53 -9.05 4.72 -12.50
N LEU A 54 -8.39 3.97 -11.61
CA LEU A 54 -8.95 3.47 -10.37
C LEU A 54 -8.36 4.20 -9.14
N PRO A 55 -9.18 4.47 -8.10
CA PRO A 55 -8.70 5.03 -6.86
C PRO A 55 -7.77 4.04 -6.13
N PRO A 56 -6.74 4.51 -5.40
CA PRO A 56 -5.85 3.61 -4.68
C PRO A 56 -6.59 2.86 -3.55
N HIS A 57 -6.06 1.69 -3.18
CA HIS A 57 -6.43 1.05 -1.92
C HIS A 57 -5.81 1.81 -0.75
N LEU A 58 -6.58 1.96 0.33
CA LEU A 58 -6.10 2.59 1.56
C LEU A 58 -6.10 1.57 2.71
N LEU A 59 -5.01 1.56 3.48
CA LEU A 59 -4.91 0.83 4.74
C LEU A 59 -4.58 1.81 5.87
N LEU A 60 -5.39 1.79 6.92
CA LEU A 60 -5.11 2.54 8.14
C LEU A 60 -4.03 1.83 8.95
N LEU A 61 -3.07 2.62 9.41
CA LEU A 61 -1.95 2.20 10.23
C LEU A 61 -1.95 2.96 11.56
N PRO A 62 -1.34 2.39 12.61
CA PRO A 62 -1.18 3.07 13.90
C PRO A 62 -0.45 4.41 13.77
N GLY A 63 -0.78 5.34 14.66
CA GLY A 63 -0.17 6.67 14.71
C GLY A 63 -0.64 7.59 13.59
N GLU A 64 -1.93 7.49 13.22
CA GLU A 64 -2.59 8.35 12.22
C GLU A 64 -1.90 8.32 10.85
N LYS A 65 -1.45 7.13 10.46
CA LYS A 65 -0.81 6.89 9.17
C LYS A 65 -1.78 6.18 8.26
N VAL A 66 -1.76 6.55 6.98
CA VAL A 66 -2.47 5.82 5.94
C VAL A 66 -1.46 5.37 4.91
N LEU A 67 -1.61 4.12 4.53
CA LEU A 67 -0.88 3.59 3.40
C LEU A 67 -1.78 3.54 2.19
N VAL A 68 -1.28 4.09 1.09
CA VAL A 68 -1.94 4.23 -0.20
C VAL A 68 -1.32 3.24 -1.15
N SER A 69 -2.09 2.45 -1.89
CA SER A 69 -1.59 1.54 -2.93
C SER A 69 -2.33 1.83 -4.24
N THR A 70 -1.64 2.39 -5.23
CA THR A 70 -2.24 2.79 -6.50
C THR A 70 -2.46 1.59 -7.39
N GLN A 71 -3.60 1.56 -8.07
CA GLN A 71 -3.98 0.47 -8.96
C GLN A 71 -3.57 0.81 -10.40
N GLY A 72 -2.81 -0.07 -11.07
CA GLY A 72 -2.37 0.15 -12.46
C GLY A 72 -1.21 -0.76 -12.90
N ALA A 73 -0.72 -0.60 -14.14
CA ALA A 73 0.38 -1.41 -14.66
C ALA A 73 1.73 -1.19 -13.92
N GLN A 74 1.83 -0.12 -13.14
CA GLN A 74 2.88 0.15 -12.18
C GLN A 74 2.21 0.55 -10.87
N GLU A 75 2.04 -0.42 -9.99
CA GLU A 75 1.43 -0.18 -8.69
C GLU A 75 2.47 0.39 -7.73
N GLU A 76 2.14 1.54 -7.13
CA GLU A 76 2.97 2.21 -6.17
C GLU A 76 2.29 2.37 -4.83
N THR A 77 3.08 2.31 -3.78
CA THR A 77 2.62 2.44 -2.41
C THR A 77 3.13 3.75 -1.82
N PHE A 78 2.35 4.44 -0.99
CA PHE A 78 2.80 5.63 -0.30
C PHE A 78 2.40 5.52 1.16
N LEU A 79 3.32 5.80 2.08
CA LEU A 79 2.99 5.95 3.49
C LEU A 79 2.82 7.43 3.79
N LEU A 80 1.58 7.85 4.04
CA LEU A 80 1.23 9.22 4.42
C LEU A 80 1.00 9.28 5.94
N ASN A 81 1.60 10.26 6.61
CA ASN A 81 1.30 10.58 8.00
C ASN A 81 0.10 11.54 8.09
N SER A 82 -0.33 11.86 9.31
CA SER A 82 -1.50 12.72 9.53
C SER A 82 -1.35 14.16 9.04
N ASP A 83 -0.13 14.64 8.89
CA ASP A 83 0.22 15.94 8.31
C ASP A 83 0.36 15.90 6.77
N GLY A 84 0.13 14.74 6.15
CA GLY A 84 0.30 14.55 4.71
C GLY A 84 1.77 14.33 4.30
N ALA A 85 2.70 14.25 5.25
CA ALA A 85 4.09 13.94 4.94
C ALA A 85 4.24 12.51 4.43
N ILE A 86 5.00 12.38 3.35
CA ILE A 86 5.29 11.10 2.72
C ILE A 86 6.52 10.51 3.40
N THR A 87 6.37 9.34 4.02
CA THR A 87 7.51 8.55 4.46
C THR A 87 7.96 7.68 3.30
N THR A 88 8.95 8.16 2.56
CA THR A 88 9.55 7.40 1.46
C THR A 88 10.29 6.17 2.01
N GLY A 89 10.21 5.07 1.29
CA GLY A 89 10.98 3.87 1.57
C GLY A 89 12.47 4.13 1.36
N PRO A 90 13.35 3.24 1.83
CA PRO A 90 14.78 3.40 1.61
C PRO A 90 15.08 3.48 0.10
N ALA A 91 16.15 4.18 -0.30
CA ALA A 91 16.42 4.52 -1.71
C ALA A 91 16.50 3.34 -2.70
N TRP A 92 16.72 2.12 -2.20
CA TRP A 92 16.73 0.87 -2.99
C TRP A 92 15.35 0.20 -3.10
N LEU A 93 14.32 0.80 -2.50
CA LEU A 93 12.90 0.46 -2.51
C LEU A 93 12.06 1.76 -2.51
N PRO A 94 12.06 2.54 -3.60
CA PRO A 94 10.92 3.41 -3.85
C PRO A 94 9.69 2.50 -3.89
N TRP A 95 8.67 2.86 -3.13
CA TRP A 95 7.50 2.02 -2.90
C TRP A 95 6.72 1.76 -4.20
N ALA A 96 7.06 0.69 -4.91
CA ALA A 96 6.26 0.13 -5.98
C ALA A 96 5.58 -1.16 -5.53
N ALA A 97 4.83 -1.18 -4.41
CA ALA A 97 4.16 -2.42 -4.03
C ALA A 97 2.85 -2.58 -4.81
N ALA A 98 2.80 -3.64 -5.61
CA ALA A 98 1.57 -4.15 -6.19
C ALA A 98 0.54 -4.58 -5.13
N MET A 99 1.05 -5.17 -4.05
CA MET A 99 0.29 -5.61 -2.89
C MET A 99 -0.20 -4.45 -2.01
N SER A 100 -1.47 -4.39 -1.62
CA SER A 100 -1.82 -3.73 -0.34
C SER A 100 -1.14 -4.53 0.78
N PRO A 101 -0.24 -3.94 1.59
CA PRO A 101 0.41 -4.67 2.66
C PRO A 101 -0.56 -4.98 3.80
N GLY A 102 -0.12 -5.82 4.73
CA GLY A 102 -0.82 -6.06 5.99
C GLY A 102 -0.08 -5.39 7.14
N ALA A 103 -0.79 -5.02 8.20
CA ALA A 103 -0.18 -4.44 9.39
C ALA A 103 -0.95 -4.79 10.66
N ASN A 104 -0.28 -4.67 11.81
CA ASN A 104 -0.90 -4.78 13.13
C ASN A 104 -0.84 -3.46 13.92
N SER A 105 -1.45 -3.44 15.11
CA SER A 105 -1.51 -2.24 15.96
C SER A 105 -0.16 -1.73 16.49
N SER A 106 0.90 -2.55 16.44
CA SER A 106 2.26 -2.15 16.83
C SER A 106 3.02 -1.39 15.74
N GLY A 107 2.42 -1.25 14.55
CA GLY A 107 3.05 -0.67 13.38
C GLY A 107 4.07 -1.61 12.71
N TYR A 108 3.97 -2.91 12.98
CA TYR A 108 4.63 -3.94 12.17
C TYR A 108 3.83 -4.15 10.89
N ILE A 109 4.50 -4.02 9.75
CA ILE A 109 3.91 -4.03 8.41
C ILE A 109 4.62 -5.11 7.59
N VAL A 110 3.87 -5.91 6.84
CA VAL A 110 4.40 -6.85 5.85
C VAL A 110 3.97 -6.41 4.47
N VAL A 111 4.93 -6.31 3.56
CA VAL A 111 4.76 -5.75 2.22
C VAL A 111 5.09 -6.81 1.18
N CYS A 112 4.26 -6.88 0.14
CA CYS A 112 4.50 -7.67 -1.07
C CYS A 112 4.74 -6.74 -2.25
N HIS A 113 5.97 -6.70 -2.74
CA HIS A 113 6.38 -5.88 -3.86
C HIS A 113 6.61 -6.76 -5.09
N GLN A 114 5.74 -6.65 -6.08
CA GLN A 114 5.93 -7.29 -7.38
C GLN A 114 6.59 -6.32 -8.35
N PHE A 115 7.54 -6.82 -9.14
CA PHE A 115 8.22 -6.03 -10.14
C PHE A 115 8.54 -6.90 -11.36
N ILE A 116 8.69 -6.28 -12.52
CA ILE A 116 9.03 -7.01 -13.75
C ILE A 116 10.53 -7.30 -13.75
N GLY A 117 10.89 -8.59 -13.79
CA GLY A 117 12.25 -9.09 -13.86
C GLY A 117 12.86 -8.95 -15.26
N GLU A 118 14.15 -9.29 -15.39
CA GLU A 118 14.91 -9.10 -16.63
C GLU A 118 14.36 -9.87 -17.83
N ALA A 119 13.74 -11.04 -17.61
CA ALA A 119 13.13 -11.83 -18.69
C ALA A 119 11.64 -11.53 -18.90
N ASN A 120 11.16 -10.38 -18.39
CA ASN A 120 9.76 -9.96 -18.44
C ASN A 120 8.81 -10.90 -17.67
N ASP A 121 9.36 -11.62 -16.68
CA ASP A 121 8.62 -12.37 -15.66
C ASP A 121 8.22 -11.46 -14.47
N VAL A 122 7.26 -11.90 -13.66
CA VAL A 122 6.90 -11.18 -12.42
C VAL A 122 7.76 -11.72 -11.29
N SER A 123 8.68 -10.90 -10.80
CA SER A 123 9.43 -11.14 -9.57
C SER A 123 8.68 -10.59 -8.36
N LEU A 124 8.84 -11.22 -7.20
CA LEU A 124 8.18 -10.85 -5.95
C LEU A 124 9.20 -10.68 -4.82
N ARG A 125 9.10 -9.60 -4.07
CA ARG A 125 9.81 -9.38 -2.81
C ARG A 125 8.82 -9.26 -1.67
N VAL A 126 8.96 -10.11 -0.66
CA VAL A 126 8.15 -10.05 0.57
C VAL A 126 9.04 -9.63 1.73
N TYR A 127 8.63 -8.63 2.51
CA TYR A 127 9.47 -8.11 3.59
C TYR A 127 8.65 -7.54 4.74
N GLY A 128 9.19 -7.66 5.95
CA GLY A 128 8.63 -7.09 7.17
C GLY A 128 9.36 -5.82 7.55
N ILE A 129 8.61 -4.78 7.94
CA ILE A 129 9.15 -3.50 8.39
C ILE A 129 8.52 -3.05 9.71
N GLN A 130 9.28 -2.33 10.51
CA GLN A 130 8.76 -1.62 11.68
C GLN A 130 9.56 -0.33 11.90
N GLY A 131 8.89 0.79 12.15
CA GLY A 131 9.55 2.07 12.39
C GLY A 131 10.45 2.55 11.23
N GLY A 132 10.15 2.14 9.99
CA GLY A 132 10.95 2.46 8.81
C GLY A 132 12.16 1.55 8.59
N GLN A 133 12.42 0.57 9.45
CA GLN A 133 13.50 -0.41 9.28
C GLN A 133 12.97 -1.73 8.72
N THR A 134 13.70 -2.34 7.79
CA THR A 134 13.44 -3.71 7.32
C THR A 134 13.96 -4.71 8.34
N LEU A 135 13.08 -5.57 8.84
CA LEU A 135 13.41 -6.62 9.80
C LEU A 135 13.85 -7.91 9.12
N TRP A 136 13.16 -8.28 8.03
CA TRP A 136 13.43 -9.47 7.24
C TRP A 136 12.96 -9.29 5.80
N ARG A 137 13.47 -10.13 4.89
CA ARG A 137 13.19 -10.07 3.46
C ARG A 137 13.30 -11.46 2.82
N TRP A 138 12.41 -11.73 1.88
CA TRP A 138 12.43 -12.86 0.97
C TRP A 138 12.31 -12.33 -0.47
N ASP A 139 13.21 -12.77 -1.34
CA ASP A 139 13.24 -12.42 -2.75
C ASP A 139 12.91 -13.67 -3.59
N TYR A 140 11.89 -13.56 -4.42
CA TYR A 140 11.45 -14.57 -5.39
C TYR A 140 11.67 -13.98 -6.79
N ALA A 141 12.81 -14.30 -7.37
CA ALA A 141 13.20 -13.83 -8.70
C ALA A 141 13.96 -14.96 -9.38
N GLU A 142 13.22 -15.79 -10.10
CA GLU A 142 13.76 -16.90 -10.88
C GLU A 142 13.44 -16.70 -12.35
N LYS A 143 14.47 -16.77 -13.19
CA LYS A 143 14.34 -16.45 -14.61
C LYS A 143 13.36 -17.40 -15.29
N GLY A 144 12.32 -16.82 -15.90
CA GLY A 144 11.30 -17.60 -16.62
C GLY A 144 10.24 -18.22 -15.72
N GLN A 145 10.13 -17.75 -14.47
CA GLN A 145 9.04 -18.09 -13.57
C GLN A 145 8.46 -16.83 -12.94
N SER A 146 7.14 -16.70 -12.98
CA SER A 146 6.42 -15.60 -12.30
C SER A 146 5.97 -16.00 -10.89
N PHE A 147 6.01 -15.02 -9.98
CA PHE A 147 5.60 -15.14 -8.58
C PHE A 147 4.57 -14.08 -8.22
N TYR A 148 3.44 -14.51 -7.64
CA TYR A 148 2.36 -13.61 -7.25
C TYR A 148 2.03 -13.72 -5.77
N GLY A 149 2.08 -12.59 -5.05
CA GLY A 149 1.80 -12.55 -3.62
C GLY A 149 0.34 -12.17 -3.35
N SER A 150 -0.30 -12.82 -2.38
CA SER A 150 -1.57 -12.35 -1.83
C SER A 150 -1.37 -11.08 -0.99
N ASN A 151 -2.47 -10.39 -0.65
CA ASN A 151 -2.44 -9.43 0.45
C ASN A 151 -1.93 -10.13 1.73
N PRO A 152 -0.97 -9.56 2.45
CA PRO A 152 -0.48 -10.14 3.70
C PRO A 152 -1.53 -10.09 4.80
N VAL A 153 -1.57 -11.14 5.62
CA VAL A 153 -2.31 -11.15 6.89
C VAL A 153 -1.29 -10.98 8.01
N VAL A 154 -1.41 -9.91 8.79
CA VAL A 154 -0.53 -9.67 9.95
C VAL A 154 -1.36 -9.72 11.22
N LEU A 155 -0.96 -10.56 12.17
CA LEU A 155 -1.63 -10.73 13.45
C LEU A 155 -1.06 -9.77 14.51
N GLU A 156 -1.85 -9.53 15.55
CA GLU A 156 -1.46 -8.67 16.68
C GLU A 156 -0.27 -9.21 17.47
N ASP A 157 -0.02 -10.52 17.44
CA ASP A 157 1.15 -11.14 18.06
C ASP A 157 2.41 -11.11 17.19
N GLY A 158 2.34 -10.45 16.02
CA GLY A 158 3.47 -10.24 15.12
C GLY A 158 3.70 -11.37 14.11
N ARG A 159 2.90 -12.44 14.13
CA ARG A 159 2.92 -13.44 13.05
C ARG A 159 2.34 -12.84 11.77
N ALA A 160 2.88 -13.25 10.63
CA ALA A 160 2.40 -12.78 9.33
C ALA A 160 2.34 -13.91 8.33
N PHE A 161 1.37 -13.86 7.42
CA PHE A 161 1.14 -14.87 6.42
C PHE A 161 1.00 -14.25 5.04
N VAL A 162 1.68 -14.81 4.06
CA VAL A 162 1.58 -14.43 2.65
C VAL A 162 1.50 -15.71 1.81
N PHE A 163 0.43 -15.84 1.03
CA PHE A 163 0.35 -16.89 0.02
C PHE A 163 1.07 -16.41 -1.24
N ILE A 164 1.90 -17.27 -1.81
CA ILE A 164 2.69 -17.00 -3.00
C ILE A 164 2.32 -18.04 -4.04
N GLU A 165 1.63 -17.57 -5.07
CA GLU A 165 1.36 -18.35 -6.28
C GLU A 165 2.61 -18.38 -7.16
N THR A 166 2.90 -19.56 -7.71
CA THR A 166 3.98 -19.74 -8.68
C THR A 166 3.42 -20.39 -9.94
N GLU A 167 4.09 -20.21 -11.07
CA GLU A 167 3.73 -20.91 -12.32
C GLU A 167 4.11 -22.41 -12.31
N GLY A 168 4.72 -22.91 -11.23
CA GLY A 168 5.10 -24.32 -11.06
C GLY A 168 3.98 -25.20 -10.50
N GLU A 169 4.32 -26.44 -10.16
CA GLU A 169 3.33 -27.39 -9.58
C GLU A 169 2.92 -27.07 -8.14
N ASN A 170 3.72 -26.26 -7.43
CA ASN A 170 3.53 -25.98 -6.01
C ASN A 170 3.46 -24.47 -5.74
N ASN A 171 2.57 -24.10 -4.83
CA ASN A 171 2.50 -22.75 -4.26
C ASN A 171 3.20 -22.72 -2.90
N VAL A 172 3.57 -21.53 -2.44
CA VAL A 172 4.29 -21.33 -1.17
C VAL A 172 3.42 -20.54 -0.20
N LEU A 173 3.40 -20.95 1.07
CA LEU A 173 2.88 -20.14 2.17
C LEU A 173 4.07 -19.66 2.99
N LEU A 174 4.31 -18.35 2.99
CA LEU A 174 5.25 -17.71 3.89
C LEU A 174 4.55 -17.44 5.23
N ALA A 175 5.18 -17.82 6.34
CA ALA A 175 4.64 -17.74 7.70
C ALA A 175 5.73 -17.38 8.73
#